data_AF-A0AAE6JG46-F1
#
_entry.id   AF-A0AAE6JG46-F1
#
_cell.length_a   1.000
_cell.length_b   1.000
_cell.length_c   1.000
_cell.angle_alpha   90.00
_cell.angle_beta   90.00
_cell.angle_gamma   90.00
#
_symmetry.space_group_name_H-M   'P 1'
#
loop_
_entity.id
_entity.type
_entity.pdbx_description
1 polymer ?
#
loop_
_entity_poly.entity_id
_entity_poly.type
_entity_poly.pdbx_seq_one_letter_code
_entity_poly.pdbx_strand_id
1 'polypeptide(L)'
;MTLTTLRRSRRVLATIIILFGLIHISFVFPVITFNISMLWFIGSGFMLVFSGFLNLAVVQYCAKSLVGYLTLVSNIICLGLFILSLWVIREPQVYIGIALFFVATVILVAALVLMETRKYADDTQEDRP
;
A
#
# COMPACT_ATOMS: atom_id res chain seq x y z
N MET A 1 -2.54 -19.99 -1.44
CA MET A 1 -3.46 -18.85 -1.70
C MET A 1 -3.67 -18.78 -3.20
N THR A 2 -4.91 -18.76 -3.70
CA THR A 2 -5.16 -18.65 -5.14
C THR A 2 -4.94 -17.22 -5.63
N LEU A 3 -4.59 -17.04 -6.91
CA LEU A 3 -4.43 -15.72 -7.55
C LEU A 3 -5.68 -14.82 -7.39
N THR A 4 -6.86 -15.44 -7.36
CA THR A 4 -8.14 -14.76 -7.15
C THR A 4 -8.28 -14.21 -5.73
N THR A 5 -7.94 -15.01 -4.71
CA THR A 5 -7.93 -14.55 -3.31
C THR A 5 -6.94 -13.41 -3.12
N LEU A 6 -5.74 -13.50 -3.71
CA LEU A 6 -4.72 -12.44 -3.61
C LEU A 6 -5.20 -11.11 -4.22
N ARG A 7 -5.78 -11.16 -5.43
CA ARG A 7 -6.36 -9.97 -6.07
C ARG A 7 -7.47 -9.35 -5.23
N ARG A 8 -8.36 -10.18 -4.65
CA ARG A 8 -9.45 -9.70 -3.80
C ARG A 8 -8.91 -9.02 -2.54
N SER A 9 -7.97 -9.65 -1.84
CA SER A 9 -7.34 -9.08 -0.64
C SER A 9 -6.68 -7.74 -0.93
N ARG A 10 -5.96 -7.62 -2.05
CA ARG A 10 -5.32 -6.35 -2.47
C ARG A 10 -6.33 -5.25 -2.78
N ARG A 11 -7.44 -5.59 -3.45
CA ARG A 11 -8.51 -4.63 -3.73
C ARG A 11 -9.12 -4.10 -2.43
N VAL A 12 -9.47 -4.99 -1.51
CA VAL A 12 -10.03 -4.62 -0.21
C VAL A 12 -9.06 -3.73 0.56
N LEU A 13 -7.79 -4.13 0.63
CA LEU A 13 -6.76 -3.38 1.34
C LEU A 13 -6.54 -1.98 0.72
N ALA A 14 -6.47 -1.89 -0.62
CA ALA A 14 -6.36 -0.61 -1.31
C ALA A 14 -7.55 0.31 -1.01
N THR A 15 -8.78 -0.22 -1.02
CA THR A 15 -9.97 0.54 -0.65
C THR A 15 -9.91 1.02 0.80
N ILE A 16 -9.46 0.18 1.74
CA ILE A 16 -9.29 0.57 3.15
C ILE A 16 -8.28 1.70 3.29
N ILE A 17 -7.13 1.62 2.60
CA ILE A 17 -6.10 2.68 2.63
C ILE A 17 -6.65 4.01 2.10
N ILE A 18 -7.40 3.98 0.99
CA ILE A 18 -8.03 5.19 0.42
C ILE A 18 -9.03 5.79 1.41
N LEU A 19 -9.94 4.96 1.94
CA LEU A 19 -10.95 5.42 2.91
C LEU A 19 -10.30 5.98 4.18
N PHE A 20 -9.25 5.34 4.67
CA PHE A 20 -8.50 5.82 5.81
C PHE A 20 -7.86 7.19 5.54
N GLY A 21 -7.29 7.40 4.35
CA GLY A 21 -6.78 8.70 3.93
C GLY A 21 -7.86 9.78 3.85
N LEU A 22 -9.04 9.46 3.32
CA LEU A 22 -10.17 10.39 3.27
C LEU A 22 -10.69 10.77 4.67
N ILE A 23 -10.86 9.78 5.55
CA ILE A 23 -11.23 10.01 6.96
C ILE A 23 -10.16 10.85 7.64
N HIS A 24 -8.89 10.56 7.41
CA HIS A 24 -7.78 11.33 7.94
C HIS A 24 -7.89 12.79 7.49
N ILE A 25 -8.04 13.09 6.20
CA ILE A 25 -8.22 14.48 5.75
C ILE A 25 -9.45 15.13 6.39
N SER A 26 -10.56 14.39 6.58
CA SER A 26 -11.81 14.95 7.10
C SER A 26 -11.71 15.49 8.52
N PHE A 27 -10.86 14.89 9.38
CA PHE A 27 -10.66 15.34 10.76
C PHE A 27 -9.96 16.71 10.86
N VAL A 28 -9.46 17.24 9.75
CA VAL A 28 -8.89 18.59 9.69
C VAL A 28 -9.97 19.66 9.69
N PHE A 29 -11.21 19.31 9.33
CA PHE A 29 -12.28 20.28 9.13
C PHE A 29 -13.25 20.36 10.32
N PRO A 30 -13.72 21.57 10.69
CA PRO A 30 -13.38 22.86 10.11
C PRO A 30 -12.01 23.38 10.59
N VAL A 31 -11.16 23.79 9.64
CA VAL A 31 -9.86 24.40 9.96
C VAL A 31 -10.09 25.80 10.52
N ILE A 32 -9.87 25.98 11.81
CA ILE A 32 -9.93 27.31 12.45
C ILE A 32 -8.58 28.02 12.33
N THR A 33 -7.47 27.28 12.36
CA THR A 33 -6.09 27.80 12.23
C THR A 33 -5.22 26.86 11.42
N PHE A 34 -4.51 27.38 10.40
CA PHE A 34 -3.61 26.58 9.57
C PHE A 34 -2.19 26.56 10.17
N ASN A 35 -1.79 25.43 10.75
CA ASN A 35 -0.47 25.25 11.37
C ASN A 35 0.25 24.01 10.79
N ILE A 36 1.49 23.78 11.25
CA ILE A 36 2.33 22.67 10.77
C ILE A 36 1.65 21.31 11.01
N SER A 37 0.95 21.14 12.14
CA SER A 37 0.23 19.90 12.44
C SER A 37 -0.92 19.65 11.45
N MET A 38 -1.66 20.69 11.07
CA MET A 38 -2.70 20.61 10.03
C MET A 38 -2.10 20.23 8.68
N LEU A 39 -0.98 20.85 8.30
CA LEU A 39 -0.29 20.54 7.04
C LEU A 39 0.21 19.09 7.01
N TRP A 40 0.77 18.59 8.11
CA TRP A 40 1.17 17.19 8.26
C TRP A 40 -0.01 16.24 8.08
N PHE A 41 -1.13 16.55 8.70
CA PHE A 41 -2.32 15.71 8.69
C PHE A 41 -3.00 15.68 7.31
N ILE A 42 -3.11 16.84 6.65
CA ILE A 42 -3.56 16.90 5.24
C ILE A 42 -2.60 16.15 4.32
N GLY A 43 -1.29 16.39 4.47
CA GLY A 43 -0.26 15.80 3.61
C GLY A 43 -0.19 14.28 3.71
N SER A 44 -0.19 13.74 4.93
CA SER A 44 -0.24 12.29 5.17
C SER A 44 -1.57 11.67 4.72
N GLY A 45 -2.67 12.41 4.81
CA GLY A 45 -3.95 12.03 4.24
C GLY A 45 -3.91 11.87 2.71
N PHE A 46 -3.34 12.84 1.99
CA PHE A 46 -3.15 12.73 0.54
C PHE A 46 -2.18 11.61 0.16
N MET A 47 -1.09 11.44 0.92
CA MET A 47 -0.15 10.33 0.75
C MET A 47 -0.89 8.98 0.83
N LEU A 48 -1.76 8.80 1.82
CA LEU A 48 -2.60 7.61 1.97
C LEU A 48 -3.49 7.38 0.74
N VAL A 49 -4.22 8.41 0.29
CA VAL A 49 -5.12 8.31 -0.87
C VAL A 49 -4.34 7.92 -2.14
N PHE A 50 -3.24 8.60 -2.44
CA PHE A 50 -2.44 8.31 -3.64
C PHE A 50 -1.79 6.92 -3.59
N SER A 51 -1.23 6.52 -2.44
CA SER A 51 -0.66 5.19 -2.29
C SER A 51 -1.74 4.09 -2.37
N GLY A 52 -2.93 4.37 -1.84
CA GLY A 52 -4.10 3.49 -1.99
C GLY A 52 -4.50 3.30 -3.46
N PHE A 53 -4.51 4.37 -4.26
CA PHE A 53 -4.75 4.27 -5.70
C PHE A 53 -3.67 3.46 -6.44
N LEU A 54 -2.39 3.61 -6.08
CA LEU A 54 -1.32 2.76 -6.62
C LEU A 54 -1.55 1.28 -6.29
N ASN A 55 -1.92 0.97 -5.05
CA ASN A 55 -2.25 -0.39 -4.65
C ASN A 55 -3.45 -0.95 -5.42
N LEU A 56 -4.45 -0.10 -5.72
CA LEU A 56 -5.60 -0.48 -6.54
C LEU A 56 -5.22 -0.70 -8.02
N ALA A 57 -4.35 0.14 -8.57
CA ALA A 57 -3.91 0.04 -9.97
C ALA A 57 -3.24 -1.32 -10.24
N VAL A 58 -2.38 -1.80 -9.33
CA VAL A 58 -1.71 -3.10 -9.50
C VAL A 58 -2.65 -4.29 -9.27
N VAL A 59 -3.92 -4.08 -8.92
CA VAL A 59 -4.95 -5.14 -9.04
C VAL A 59 -5.36 -5.35 -10.50
N GLN A 60 -5.37 -4.27 -11.29
CA GLN A 60 -5.70 -4.31 -12.72
C GLN A 60 -4.49 -4.72 -13.56
N TYR A 61 -3.29 -4.30 -13.16
CA TYR A 61 -2.04 -4.67 -13.84
C TYR A 61 -1.35 -5.88 -13.21
N CYS A 62 -0.33 -6.41 -13.88
CA CYS A 62 0.51 -7.48 -13.35
C CYS A 62 1.42 -6.98 -12.21
N ALA A 63 1.73 -7.82 -11.22
CA ALA A 63 2.63 -7.43 -10.12
C ALA A 63 4.06 -7.15 -10.63
N LYS A 64 4.53 -7.86 -11.66
CA LYS A 64 5.84 -7.62 -12.31
C LYS A 64 5.87 -6.41 -13.26
N SER A 65 4.83 -5.59 -13.30
CA SER A 65 4.81 -4.37 -14.13
C SER A 65 5.54 -3.20 -13.45
N LEU A 66 5.87 -2.15 -14.21
CA LEU A 66 6.40 -0.89 -13.65
C LEU A 66 5.51 -0.36 -12.51
N VAL A 67 4.19 -0.41 -12.69
CA VAL A 67 3.21 0.00 -11.66
C VAL A 67 3.41 -0.84 -10.39
N GLY A 68 3.63 -2.14 -10.53
CA GLY A 68 3.92 -3.04 -9.40
C GLY A 68 5.14 -2.64 -8.59
N TYR A 69 6.25 -2.33 -9.25
CA TYR A 69 7.46 -1.85 -8.58
C TYR A 69 7.27 -0.48 -7.94
N LEU A 70 6.59 0.46 -8.62
CA LEU A 70 6.27 1.77 -8.06
C LEU A 70 5.38 1.66 -6.81
N THR A 71 4.40 0.75 -6.82
CA THR A 71 3.58 0.46 -5.64
C THR A 71 4.39 -0.14 -4.51
N LEU A 72 5.35 -1.04 -4.80
CA LEU A 72 6.21 -1.60 -3.77
C LEU A 72 7.08 -0.52 -3.11
N VAL A 73 7.71 0.34 -3.92
CA VAL A 73 8.51 1.47 -3.43
C VAL A 73 7.63 2.41 -2.60
N SER A 74 6.44 2.76 -3.09
CA SER A 74 5.48 3.60 -2.36
C SER A 74 5.10 2.98 -1.01
N ASN A 75 4.81 1.68 -0.96
CA ASN A 75 4.45 0.99 0.28
C ASN A 75 5.60 1.00 1.30
N ILE A 76 6.84 0.76 0.85
CA ILE A 76 8.03 0.80 1.70
C ILE A 76 8.28 2.20 2.25
N ILE A 77 8.18 3.23 1.39
CA ILE A 77 8.33 4.63 1.81
C ILE A 77 7.25 4.98 2.84
N CYS A 78 5.98 4.68 2.57
CA CYS A 78 4.89 4.98 3.50
C CYS A 78 5.08 4.25 4.83
N LEU A 79 5.43 2.96 4.80
CA LEU A 79 5.73 2.18 6.01
C LEU A 79 6.87 2.81 6.82
N GLY A 80 7.97 3.17 6.15
CA GLY A 80 9.11 3.84 6.77
C GLY A 80 8.73 5.16 7.40
N LEU A 81 7.97 6.00 6.68
CA LEU A 81 7.49 7.28 7.19
C LEU A 81 6.59 7.11 8.42
N PHE A 82 5.66 6.15 8.42
CA PHE A 82 4.82 5.88 9.60
C PHE A 82 5.64 5.36 10.79
N ILE A 83 6.63 4.48 10.57
CA ILE A 83 7.53 4.02 11.65
C ILE A 83 8.34 5.19 12.22
N LEU A 84 8.92 6.04 11.37
CA LEU A 84 9.63 7.23 11.80
C LEU A 84 8.72 8.21 12.55
N SER A 85 7.45 8.30 12.14
CA SER A 85 6.45 9.16 12.79
C SER A 85 6.21 8.80 14.26
N LEU A 86 6.42 7.54 14.68
CA LEU A 86 6.25 7.12 16.08
C LEU A 86 7.18 7.84 17.07
N TRP A 87 8.26 8.45 16.57
CA TRP A 87 9.20 9.21 17.38
C TRP A 87 8.64 10.59 17.76
N VAL A 88 7.65 11.07 17.00
CA VAL A 88 7.04 12.39 17.17
C VAL A 88 5.58 12.26 17.62
N ILE A 89 4.83 11.32 17.04
CA ILE A 89 3.38 11.17 17.21
C ILE A 89 3.06 9.70 17.49
N ARG A 90 2.54 9.40 18.68
CA ARG A 90 2.15 8.04 19.11
C ARG A 90 0.64 7.86 19.14
N GLU A 91 -0.02 8.30 18.09
CA GLU A 91 -1.48 8.23 17.95
C GLU A 91 -1.93 6.93 17.27
N PRO A 92 -3.15 6.42 17.55
CA PRO A 92 -3.68 5.19 16.94
C PRO A 92 -3.58 5.16 15.41
N GLN A 93 -3.75 6.31 14.76
CA GLN A 93 -3.64 6.46 13.30
C GLN A 93 -2.28 6.05 12.73
N VAL A 94 -1.20 6.25 13.48
CA VAL A 94 0.16 5.89 13.05
C VAL A 94 0.31 4.38 13.05
N TYR A 95 -0.13 3.70 14.11
CA TYR A 95 -0.11 2.24 14.20
C TYR A 95 -0.99 1.58 13.14
N ILE A 96 -2.17 2.14 12.86
CA ILE A 96 -3.04 1.69 11.77
C ILE A 96 -2.32 1.82 10.42
N GLY A 97 -1.67 2.96 10.17
CA GLY A 97 -0.85 3.17 8.97
C GLY A 97 0.25 2.12 8.80
N ILE A 98 1.01 1.85 9.87
CA ILE A 98 2.04 0.80 9.89
C ILE A 98 1.44 -0.56 9.51
N ALA A 99 0.35 -0.96 10.16
CA ALA A 99 -0.28 -2.25 9.91
C ALA A 99 -0.76 -2.38 8.46
N LEU A 100 -1.42 -1.34 7.92
CA LEU A 100 -1.91 -1.34 6.54
C LEU A 100 -0.77 -1.47 5.52
N PHE A 101 0.29 -0.66 5.65
CA PHE A 101 1.40 -0.70 4.71
C PHE A 101 2.30 -1.92 4.86
N PHE A 102 2.43 -2.46 6.07
CA PHE A 102 3.12 -3.72 6.29
C PHE A 102 2.40 -4.86 5.55
N VAL A 103 1.09 -5.00 5.77
CA VAL A 103 0.28 -6.02 5.08
C VAL A 103 0.29 -5.81 3.57
N ALA A 104 0.19 -4.56 3.08
CA ALA A 104 0.23 -4.25 1.65
C ALA A 104 1.57 -4.66 1.01
N THR A 105 2.68 -4.39 1.70
CA THR A 105 4.02 -4.77 1.26
C THR A 105 4.16 -6.29 1.20
N VAL A 106 3.80 -7.00 2.27
CA VAL A 106 3.91 -8.47 2.34
C VAL A 106 3.08 -9.13 1.23
N ILE A 107 1.84 -8.68 1.02
CA ILE A 107 0.96 -9.23 -0.02
C ILE A 107 1.55 -9.00 -1.42
N LEU A 108 2.11 -7.82 -1.68
CA LEU A 108 2.71 -7.50 -2.98
C LEU A 108 4.00 -8.30 -3.24
N VAL A 109 4.86 -8.44 -2.23
CA VAL A 109 6.06 -9.28 -2.33
C VAL A 109 5.69 -10.74 -2.56
N ALA A 110 4.71 -11.26 -1.83
CA ALA A 110 4.20 -12.62 -2.07
C ALA A 110 3.67 -12.78 -3.51
N ALA A 111 2.98 -11.77 -4.06
CA ALA A 111 2.53 -11.78 -5.45
C ALA A 111 3.69 -11.85 -6.45
N LEU A 112 4.76 -11.10 -6.21
CA LEU A 112 5.96 -11.07 -7.05
C LEU A 112 6.68 -12.43 -7.03
N VAL A 113 6.89 -13.00 -5.84
CA VAL A 113 7.56 -14.30 -5.67
C VAL A 113 6.76 -15.41 -6.35
N LEU A 114 5.43 -15.46 -6.16
CA LEU A 114 4.58 -16.45 -6.80
C LEU A 114 4.62 -16.39 -8.33
N MET A 115 4.76 -15.18 -8.91
CA MET A 115 4.91 -15.02 -10.35
C MET A 115 6.28 -15.47 -10.84
N GLU A 116 7.34 -15.30 -10.05
CA GLU A 116 8.68 -15.82 -10.37
C GLU A 116 8.68 -17.35 -10.40
N THR A 117 8.14 -17.99 -9.35
CA THR A 117 8.11 -19.45 -9.25
C THR A 117 7.28 -20.09 -10.36
N ARG A 118 6.20 -19.42 -10.79
CA ARG A 118 5.35 -19.92 -11.88
C ARG A 118 6.06 -19.85 -13.23
N LYS A 119 6.81 -18.77 -13.49
CA LYS A 119 7.60 -18.64 -14.73
C LYS A 119 8.64 -19.76 -14.81
N TYR A 120 9.40 -19.98 -13.73
CA TYR A 120 10.40 -21.04 -13.67
C TYR A 120 9.82 -22.44 -13.93
N ALA A 121 8.63 -22.74 -13.40
CA ALA A 121 7.98 -24.03 -13.62
C ALA A 121 7.57 -24.26 -15.10
N ASP A 122 7.12 -23.20 -15.78
CA ASP A 122 6.73 -23.23 -17.20
C ASP A 122 7.96 -23.49 -18.09
N ASP A 123 9.05 -22.74 -17.84
CA ASP A 123 10.32 -22.88 -18.56
C ASP A 123 10.86 -24.33 -18.45
N THR A 124 10.74 -24.98 -17.27
CA THR A 124 11.18 -26.38 -17.08
C THR A 124 10.25 -27.45 -17.67
N GLN A 125 9.04 -27.11 -18.10
CA GLN A 125 8.16 -28.05 -18.81
C GLN A 125 8.42 -28.03 -20.32
N GLU A 126 8.81 -26.89 -20.89
CA GLU A 126 9.18 -26.76 -22.31
C GLU A 126 10.46 -27.52 -22.66
N ASP A 127 11.38 -27.65 -21.70
CA ASP A 127 12.65 -28.38 -21.86
C ASP A 127 12.54 -29.92 -21.69
N ARG A 128 11.35 -30.48 -21.45
CA ARG A 128 11.18 -31.94 -21.37
C ARG A 128 10.88 -32.53 -22.76
N PRO A 129 11.69 -33.49 -23.24
CA PRO A 129 11.55 -34.11 -24.56
C PRO A 129 10.28 -34.97 -24.70
#